data_AF-Q2XU62-F1
#
_entry.id   AF-Q2XU62-F1
#
_cell.length_a   1.000
_cell.length_b   1.000
_cell.length_c   1.000
_cell.angle_alpha   90.00
_cell.angle_beta   90.00
_cell.angle_gamma   90.00
#
_symmetry.space_group_name_H-M   'P 1'
#
loop_
_entity.id
_entity.type
_entity.pdbx_description
1 polymer ?
#
loop_
_entity_poly.entity_id
_entity_poly.type
_entity_poly.pdbx_seq_one_letter_code
_entity_poly.pdbx_strand_id
1 'polypeptide(L)'
;YNENKLVPSKWSIALESIFASINAMVREQLGKELYLPFIYSLFFFILIANLTGNVPYSFAITTSIMASIGFSFTILVAVTILGLSIHKLHFFSYFVPSGTPLGLVPLLVIIELISYLARAFSLGVRLFANLVAGHALMAILSTFLNQMFSAGV
;
A
#
# COMPACT_ATOMS: atom_id res chain seq x y z
N TYR A 1 8.79 -14.22 -19.10
CA TYR A 1 9.81 -14.88 -19.93
C TYR A 1 9.10 -15.72 -20.97
N ASN A 2 9.01 -15.21 -22.19
CA ASN A 2 8.27 -15.80 -23.31
C ASN A 2 9.27 -15.96 -24.46
N GLU A 3 10.03 -17.06 -24.46
CA GLU A 3 11.22 -17.19 -25.32
C GLU A 3 10.92 -17.43 -26.80
N ASN A 4 9.69 -17.66 -27.26
CA ASN A 4 9.48 -18.13 -28.64
C ASN A 4 8.35 -17.46 -29.43
N LYS A 5 8.01 -16.19 -29.15
CA LYS A 5 7.12 -15.42 -30.04
C LYS A 5 7.51 -13.95 -30.12
N LEU A 6 7.98 -13.52 -31.29
CA LEU A 6 8.28 -12.12 -31.64
C LEU A 6 7.06 -11.19 -31.54
N VAL A 7 5.84 -11.75 -31.60
CA VAL A 7 4.60 -11.02 -31.35
C VAL A 7 4.07 -11.41 -29.97
N PRO A 8 4.20 -10.53 -28.96
CA PRO A 8 3.66 -10.78 -27.63
C PRO A 8 2.13 -10.87 -27.68
N SER A 9 1.55 -11.76 -26.88
CA SER A 9 0.09 -11.84 -26.74
C SER A 9 -0.45 -10.55 -26.10
N LYS A 10 -1.74 -10.25 -26.31
CA LYS A 10 -2.41 -9.08 -25.69
C LYS A 10 -2.19 -9.03 -24.16
N TRP A 11 -2.21 -10.20 -23.51
CA TRP A 11 -1.93 -10.35 -22.08
C TRP A 11 -0.46 -10.08 -21.72
N SER A 12 0.47 -10.51 -22.57
CA SER A 12 1.89 -10.24 -22.38
C SER A 12 2.19 -8.74 -22.47
N ILE A 13 1.58 -8.05 -23.44
CA ILE A 13 1.73 -6.59 -23.58
C ILE A 13 1.21 -5.85 -22.34
N ALA A 14 0.07 -6.28 -21.80
CA ALA A 14 -0.49 -5.68 -20.59
C ALA A 14 0.41 -5.91 -19.36
N LEU A 15 0.98 -7.11 -19.20
CA LEU A 15 1.91 -7.39 -18.09
C LEU A 15 3.23 -6.62 -18.24
N GLU A 16 3.72 -6.48 -19.48
CA GLU A 16 4.95 -5.75 -19.79
C GLU A 16 4.79 -4.24 -19.56
N SER A 17 3.62 -3.66 -19.89
CA SER A 17 3.34 -2.25 -19.60
C SER A 17 3.22 -1.96 -18.11
N ILE A 18 2.56 -2.85 -17.35
CA ILE A 18 2.49 -2.75 -15.87
C ILE A 18 3.90 -2.85 -15.28
N PHE A 19 4.70 -3.80 -15.73
CA PHE A 19 6.09 -3.94 -15.28
C PHE A 19 6.92 -2.69 -15.58
N ALA A 20 6.83 -2.15 -16.79
CA ALA A 20 7.54 -0.93 -17.16
C ALA A 20 7.12 0.28 -16.31
N SER A 21 5.83 0.42 -16.00
CA SER A 21 5.31 1.48 -15.14
C SER A 21 5.83 1.37 -13.70
N ILE A 22 5.79 0.16 -13.12
CA ILE A 22 6.31 -0.07 -11.77
C ILE A 22 7.83 0.15 -11.73
N ASN A 23 8.56 -0.31 -12.74
CA ASN A 23 10.01 -0.09 -12.81
C ASN A 23 10.35 1.41 -12.88
N ALA A 24 9.66 2.16 -13.73
CA ALA A 24 9.84 3.61 -13.81
C ALA A 24 9.58 4.30 -12.46
N MET A 25 8.48 3.94 -11.78
CA MET A 25 8.15 4.47 -10.45
C MET A 25 9.24 4.13 -9.41
N VAL A 26 9.70 2.88 -9.36
CA VAL A 26 10.75 2.44 -8.43
C VAL A 26 12.05 3.18 -8.69
N ARG A 27 12.43 3.37 -9.96
CA ARG A 27 13.65 4.08 -10.33
C ARG A 27 13.60 5.56 -9.96
N GLU A 28 12.44 6.20 -10.09
CA GLU A 28 12.25 7.60 -9.70
C GLU A 28 12.28 7.78 -8.16
N GLN A 29 11.69 6.85 -7.40
CA GLN A 29 11.58 6.98 -5.94
C GLN A 29 12.81 6.51 -5.17
N LEU A 30 13.44 5.41 -5.59
CA LEU A 30 14.53 4.74 -4.84
C LEU A 30 15.90 4.87 -5.53
N GLY A 31 15.95 5.21 -6.82
CA GLY A 31 17.19 5.29 -7.61
C GLY A 31 17.95 3.96 -7.79
N LYS A 32 17.57 2.88 -7.09
CA LYS A 32 18.19 1.55 -7.14
C LYS A 32 17.13 0.47 -7.38
N GLU A 33 17.40 -0.42 -8.34
CA GLU A 33 16.46 -1.47 -8.75
C GLU A 33 16.43 -2.71 -7.82
N LEU A 34 17.24 -2.74 -6.75
CA LEU A 34 17.36 -3.91 -5.86
C LEU A 34 16.03 -4.34 -5.23
N TYR A 35 15.12 -3.39 -4.97
CA TYR A 35 13.83 -3.64 -4.31
C TYR A 35 12.67 -3.84 -5.28
N LEU A 36 12.93 -3.81 -6.58
CA LEU A 36 11.90 -3.95 -7.62
C LEU A 36 11.09 -5.25 -7.47
N PRO A 37 11.67 -6.45 -7.26
CA PRO A 37 10.88 -7.68 -7.16
C PRO A 37 9.90 -7.68 -5.99
N PHE A 38 10.30 -7.09 -4.86
CA PHE A 38 9.45 -6.99 -3.68
C PHE A 38 8.26 -6.05 -3.91
N ILE A 39 8.52 -4.87 -4.46
CA ILE A 39 7.48 -3.87 -4.76
C ILE A 39 6.51 -4.40 -5.82
N TYR A 40 7.03 -5.08 -6.84
CA TYR A 40 6.21 -5.70 -7.87
C TYR A 40 5.27 -6.78 -7.30
N SER A 41 5.80 -7.66 -6.45
CA SER A 41 4.98 -8.69 -5.78
C SER A 41 3.91 -8.07 -4.87
N LEU A 42 4.28 -7.06 -4.06
CA LEU A 42 3.36 -6.37 -3.18
C LEU A 42 2.23 -5.67 -3.96
N PHE A 43 2.56 -5.05 -5.09
CA PHE A 43 1.57 -4.42 -5.97
C PHE A 43 0.54 -5.44 -6.47
N PHE A 44 0.97 -6.56 -7.05
CA PHE A 44 0.06 -7.59 -7.55
C PHE A 44 -0.76 -8.24 -6.45
N PHE A 45 -0.15 -8.48 -5.28
CA PHE A 45 -0.86 -8.99 -4.11
C PHE A 45 -2.02 -8.07 -3.70
N ILE A 46 -1.75 -6.78 -3.53
CA ILE A 46 -2.78 -5.80 -3.14
C ILE A 46 -3.83 -5.66 -4.25
N LEU A 47 -3.41 -5.61 -5.51
CA LEU A 47 -4.31 -5.49 -6.67
C LEU A 47 -5.33 -6.64 -6.71
N ILE A 48 -4.84 -7.88 -6.62
CA ILE A 48 -5.70 -9.08 -6.64
C ILE A 48 -6.61 -9.09 -5.41
N ALA A 49 -6.07 -8.81 -4.22
CA ALA A 49 -6.86 -8.78 -2.99
C ALA A 49 -8.01 -7.76 -3.05
N ASN A 50 -7.78 -6.57 -3.61
CA ASN A 50 -8.82 -5.55 -3.77
C ASN A 50 -9.82 -5.93 -4.87
N LEU A 51 -9.38 -6.54 -5.98
CA LEU A 51 -10.26 -6.96 -7.06
C LEU A 51 -11.19 -8.10 -6.62
N THR A 52 -10.67 -9.10 -5.91
CA THR A 52 -11.47 -10.18 -5.30
C THR A 52 -12.46 -9.64 -4.27
N GLY A 53 -12.11 -8.55 -3.60
CA GLY A 53 -12.99 -7.88 -2.66
C GLY A 53 -14.17 -7.16 -3.30
N ASN A 54 -14.09 -6.77 -4.57
CA ASN A 54 -15.19 -6.10 -5.27
C ASN A 54 -16.21 -7.10 -5.87
N VAL A 55 -15.98 -8.40 -5.73
CA VAL A 55 -16.89 -9.43 -6.25
C VAL A 55 -18.10 -9.54 -5.31
N PRO A 56 -19.34 -9.47 -5.84
CA PRO A 56 -20.54 -9.58 -5.01
C PRO A 56 -20.57 -10.93 -4.29
N TYR A 57 -20.99 -10.92 -3.02
CA TYR A 57 -21.02 -12.07 -2.10
C TYR A 57 -19.65 -12.64 -1.68
N SER A 58 -18.54 -11.98 -2.05
CA SER A 58 -17.20 -12.35 -1.57
C SER A 58 -16.89 -11.67 -0.25
N PHE A 59 -16.44 -12.44 0.75
CA PHE A 59 -15.86 -11.85 1.96
C PHE A 59 -14.37 -11.58 1.73
N ALA A 60 -14.01 -10.32 1.44
CA ALA A 60 -12.61 -9.96 1.27
C ALA A 60 -11.90 -9.95 2.63
N ILE A 61 -10.79 -10.68 2.75
CA ILE A 61 -9.94 -10.72 3.95
C ILE A 61 -9.48 -9.31 4.37
N THR A 62 -9.27 -8.42 3.40
CA THR A 62 -8.88 -7.01 3.59
C THR A 62 -9.98 -6.13 4.21
N THR A 63 -11.25 -6.58 4.23
CA THR A 63 -12.33 -5.87 4.94
C THR A 63 -12.22 -5.98 6.45
N SER A 64 -11.41 -6.91 6.96
CA SER A 64 -11.08 -6.95 8.38
C SER A 64 -9.99 -5.93 8.70
N ILE A 65 -10.27 -5.06 9.67
CA ILE A 65 -9.31 -4.03 10.10
C ILE A 65 -8.00 -4.65 10.61
N MET A 66 -8.09 -5.82 11.25
CA MET A 66 -6.93 -6.55 11.77
C MET A 66 -6.01 -7.04 10.65
N ALA A 67 -6.55 -7.53 9.53
CA ALA A 67 -5.71 -7.96 8.40
C ALA A 67 -5.04 -6.76 7.72
N SER A 68 -5.78 -5.68 7.45
CA SER A 68 -5.22 -4.49 6.77
C SER A 68 -4.12 -3.80 7.59
N ILE A 69 -4.38 -3.60 8.90
CA ILE A 69 -3.37 -3.03 9.80
C ILE A 69 -2.21 -4.02 10.02
N GLY A 70 -2.48 -5.33 10.11
CA GLY A 70 -1.47 -6.36 10.26
C GLY A 70 -0.47 -6.40 9.09
N PHE A 71 -0.95 -6.29 7.85
CA PHE A 71 -0.07 -6.17 6.68
C PHE A 71 0.78 -4.90 6.74
N SER A 72 0.18 -3.76 7.07
CA SER A 72 0.90 -2.49 7.14
C SER A 72 1.97 -2.49 8.25
N PHE A 73 1.65 -3.06 9.40
CA PHE A 73 2.60 -3.21 10.50
C PHE A 73 3.76 -4.15 10.15
N THR A 74 3.47 -5.27 9.48
CA THR A 74 4.50 -6.21 9.01
C THR A 74 5.46 -5.52 8.04
N ILE A 75 4.94 -4.72 7.10
CA ILE A 75 5.78 -3.96 6.15
C ILE A 75 6.62 -2.92 6.89
N LEU A 76 6.04 -2.21 7.88
CA LEU A 76 6.81 -1.26 8.68
C LEU A 76 7.98 -1.95 9.37
N VAL A 77 7.73 -3.03 10.10
CA VAL A 77 8.77 -3.76 10.85
C VAL A 77 9.85 -4.27 9.90
N ALA A 78 9.47 -4.83 8.74
CA ALA A 78 10.43 -5.28 7.73
C ALA A 78 11.33 -4.12 7.23
N VAL A 79 10.74 -2.95 6.96
CA VAL A 79 11.50 -1.75 6.55
C VAL A 79 12.36 -1.19 7.68
N THR A 80 11.88 -1.21 8.93
CA THR A 80 12.67 -0.78 10.10
C THR A 80 13.89 -1.69 10.29
N ILE A 81 13.70 -3.02 10.21
CA ILE A 81 14.80 -4.00 10.32
C ILE A 81 15.81 -3.80 9.19
N LEU A 82 15.34 -3.63 7.96
CA LEU A 82 16.21 -3.37 6.81
C LEU A 82 16.99 -2.05 6.98
N GLY A 83 16.33 -0.99 7.44
CA GLY A 83 16.95 0.31 7.72
C GLY A 83 18.05 0.22 8.79
N LEU A 84 17.77 -0.49 9.89
CA LEU A 84 18.73 -0.77 10.95
C LEU A 84 19.89 -1.65 10.47
N SER A 85 19.64 -2.65 9.61
CA SER A 85 20.69 -3.52 9.09
C SER A 85 21.67 -2.77 8.17
N ILE A 86 21.17 -1.83 7.36
CA ILE A 86 22.00 -1.09 6.39
C ILE A 86 22.72 0.09 7.07
N HIS A 87 22.02 0.86 7.91
CA HIS A 87 22.55 2.12 8.46
C HIS A 87 23.01 2.02 9.93
N LYS A 88 22.72 0.92 10.62
CA LYS A 88 23.10 0.67 12.02
C LYS A 88 22.78 1.87 12.91
N LEU A 89 23.80 2.50 13.51
CA LEU A 89 23.66 3.65 14.40
C LEU A 89 23.29 4.95 13.66
N HIS A 90 23.55 5.04 12.36
CA HIS A 90 23.14 6.20 11.54
C HIS A 90 21.62 6.23 11.29
N PHE A 91 20.91 5.12 11.56
CA PHE A 91 19.44 5.11 11.51
C PHE A 91 18.83 6.14 12.46
N PHE A 92 19.43 6.33 13.64
CA PHE A 92 18.95 7.33 14.61
C PHE A 92 19.17 8.78 14.14
N SER A 93 20.10 9.01 13.21
CA SER A 93 20.31 10.33 12.60
C SER A 93 19.13 10.75 11.72
N TYR A 94 18.31 9.82 11.21
CA TYR A 94 17.12 10.19 10.45
C TYR A 94 16.02 10.82 11.31
N PHE A 95 16.04 10.61 12.63
CA PHE A 95 15.11 11.26 13.56
C PHE A 95 15.52 12.69 13.92
N VAL A 96 16.72 13.13 13.52
CA VAL A 96 17.24 14.47 13.79
C VAL A 96 17.56 15.14 12.46
N PRO A 97 16.73 16.06 11.97
CA PRO A 97 17.07 16.82 10.78
C PRO A 97 18.34 17.65 11.01
N SER A 98 19.20 17.66 9.99
CA SER A 98 20.48 18.36 9.98
C SER A 98 20.26 19.87 10.15
N GLY A 99 20.94 20.48 11.13
CA GLY A 99 20.90 21.94 11.36
C GLY A 99 19.97 22.40 12.49
N THR A 100 19.41 21.49 13.29
CA THR A 100 18.50 21.85 14.39
C THR A 100 19.28 22.35 15.63
N PRO A 101 18.87 23.45 16.28
CA PRO A 101 19.46 23.90 17.55
C PRO A 101 19.37 22.81 18.63
N LEU A 102 20.47 22.57 19.37
CA LEU A 102 20.60 21.49 20.37
C LEU A 102 19.49 21.44 21.42
N GLY A 103 18.87 22.57 21.76
CA GLY A 103 17.75 22.63 22.73
C GLY A 103 16.41 22.07 22.22
N LEU A 104 16.20 22.05 20.89
CA LEU A 104 14.94 21.60 20.27
C LEU A 104 14.98 20.13 19.83
N VAL A 105 16.18 19.53 19.80
CA VAL A 105 16.40 18.15 19.37
C VAL A 105 15.54 17.14 20.13
N PRO A 106 15.40 17.19 21.48
CA PRO A 106 14.61 16.19 22.20
C PRO A 106 13.13 16.20 21.83
N LEU A 107 12.54 17.39 21.61
CA LEU A 107 11.15 17.54 21.18
C LEU A 107 10.96 17.01 19.75
N LEU A 108 11.90 17.31 18.86
CA LEU A 108 11.85 16.93 17.45
C LEU A 108 11.91 15.41 17.26
N VAL A 109 12.76 14.73 18.03
CA VAL A 109 12.86 13.26 17.99
C VAL A 109 11.53 12.60 18.39
N ILE A 110 10.85 13.13 19.41
CA ILE A 110 9.55 12.59 19.85
C ILE A 110 8.49 12.74 18.74
N ILE A 111 8.39 13.92 18.12
CA ILE A 111 7.40 14.11 17.04
C ILE A 111 7.73 13.30 15.79
N GLU A 112 9.01 13.11 15.45
CA GLU A 112 9.41 12.30 14.30
C GLU A 112 9.14 10.81 14.56
N LEU A 113 9.32 10.33 15.80
CA LEU A 113 8.93 8.97 16.19
C LEU A 113 7.41 8.76 16.04
N ILE A 114 6.60 9.72 16.48
CA ILE A 114 5.14 9.69 16.32
C ILE A 114 4.77 9.71 14.82
N SER A 115 5.41 10.57 14.03
CA SER A 115 5.21 10.67 12.58
C SER A 115 5.55 9.36 11.85
N TYR A 116 6.66 8.71 12.23
CA TYR A 116 7.08 7.43 11.68
C TYR A 116 6.05 6.32 11.95
N LEU A 117 5.55 6.21 13.18
CA LEU A 117 4.50 5.25 13.53
C LEU A 117 3.16 5.59 12.85
N ALA A 118 2.80 6.87 12.79
CA ALA A 118 1.58 7.33 12.12
C ALA A 118 1.59 7.01 10.62
N ARG A 119 2.75 7.01 9.96
CA ARG A 119 2.90 6.62 8.56
C ARG A 119 2.50 5.17 8.32
N ALA A 120 2.90 4.27 9.22
CA ALA A 120 2.53 2.86 9.16
C ALA A 120 1.03 2.65 9.36
N PHE A 121 0.45 3.36 10.32
CA PHE A 121 -0.98 3.28 10.57
C PHE A 121 -1.79 3.85 9.40
N SER A 122 -1.36 4.99 8.85
CA SER A 122 -2.01 5.65 7.72
C SER A 122 -2.09 4.77 6.47
N LEU A 123 -1.04 4.01 6.16
CA LEU A 123 -1.03 3.12 4.99
C LEU A 123 -2.09 2.00 5.12
N GLY A 124 -2.15 1.33 6.27
CA GLY A 124 -3.13 0.27 6.54
C GLY A 124 -4.58 0.78 6.63
N VAL A 125 -4.79 1.93 7.29
CA VAL A 125 -6.11 2.57 7.36
C VAL A 125 -6.59 3.01 5.99
N ARG A 126 -5.69 3.52 5.13
CA ARG A 126 -6.05 3.95 3.77
C ARG A 126 -6.60 2.80 2.94
N LEU A 127 -5.96 1.63 2.98
CA LEU A 127 -6.46 0.44 2.28
C LEU A 127 -7.80 -0.03 2.84
N PHE A 128 -7.93 -0.09 4.17
CA PHE A 128 -9.15 -0.51 4.85
C PHE A 128 -10.33 0.43 4.57
N ALA A 129 -10.14 1.74 4.76
CA ALA A 129 -11.18 2.74 4.62
C ALA A 129 -11.73 2.77 3.18
N ASN A 130 -10.86 2.68 2.17
CA ASN A 130 -11.28 2.65 0.77
C ASN A 130 -12.17 1.44 0.46
N LEU A 131 -11.83 0.26 0.99
CA LEU A 131 -12.60 -0.96 0.74
C LEU A 131 -13.95 -0.95 1.49
N VAL A 132 -13.96 -0.53 2.76
CA VAL A 132 -15.18 -0.45 3.58
C VAL A 132 -16.13 0.63 3.08
N ALA A 133 -15.61 1.82 2.73
CA ALA A 133 -16.43 2.89 2.19
C ALA A 133 -17.06 2.50 0.85
N GLY A 134 -16.33 1.80 -0.02
CA GLY A 134 -16.86 1.28 -1.28
C GLY A 134 -18.02 0.31 -1.06
N HIS A 135 -17.86 -0.67 -0.17
CA HIS A 135 -18.90 -1.65 0.16
C HIS A 135 -20.12 -0.99 0.83
N ALA A 136 -19.90 -0.08 1.77
CA ALA A 136 -20.96 0.65 2.44
C ALA A 136 -21.76 1.50 1.43
N LEU A 137 -21.08 2.20 0.52
CA LEU A 137 -21.73 2.99 -0.53
C LEU A 137 -22.58 2.10 -1.44
N MET A 138 -22.04 0.98 -1.91
CA MET A 138 -22.79 0.04 -2.76
C MET A 138 -24.02 -0.52 -2.05
N ALA A 139 -23.92 -0.86 -0.77
CA ALA A 139 -25.04 -1.37 0.03
C ALA A 139 -26.14 -0.30 0.24
N ILE A 140 -25.75 0.95 0.53
CA ILE A 140 -26.68 2.08 0.70
C ILE A 140 -27.43 2.34 -0.61
N LEU A 141 -26.71 2.44 -1.73
CA LEU A 141 -27.32 2.66 -3.05
C LEU A 141 -28.25 1.51 -3.44
N SER A 142 -27.85 0.26 -3.20
CA SER A 142 -28.70 -0.91 -3.48
C SER A 142 -30.00 -0.87 -2.67
N THR A 143 -29.92 -0.53 -1.38
CA THR A 143 -31.11 -0.44 -0.51
C THR A 143 -32.04 0.70 -0.95
N PHE A 144 -31.47 1.86 -1.28
CA PHE A 144 -32.22 3.02 -1.72
C PHE A 144 -32.92 2.77 -3.07
N LEU A 145 -32.22 2.20 -4.04
CA LEU A 145 -32.79 1.84 -5.34
C LEU A 145 -33.92 0.81 -5.20
N ASN A 146 -33.76 -0.18 -4.32
CA ASN A 146 -34.82 -1.17 -4.07
C ASN A 146 -36.08 -0.52 -3.46
N GLN A 147 -35.91 0.40 -2.50
CA GLN A 147 -37.04 1.14 -1.91
C GLN A 147 -37.73 2.04 -2.94
N MET A 148 -36.99 2.75 -3.79
CA MET A 148 -37.57 3.58 -4.85
C MET A 148 -38.35 2.73 -5.88
N PHE A 149 -37.80 1.59 -6.28
CA PHE A 149 -38.47 0.70 -7.22
C PHE A 149 -39.74 0.09 -6.63
N SER A 150 -39.70 -0.32 -5.35
CA SER A 150 -40.87 -0.86 -4.64
C SER A 150 -41.93 0.18 -4.29
N ALA A 151 -41.58 1.47 -4.23
CA ALA A 151 -42.55 2.56 -3.98
C ALA A 151 -43.15 3.12 -5.29
N GLY A 152 -42.54 2.82 -6.44
CA GLY A 152 -43.03 3.20 -7.77
C GLY A 152 -43.89 2.14 -8.47
N VAL A 153 -43.99 0.93 -7.90
CA VAL A 153 -44.97 -0.12 -8.20
C VAL A 153 -46.06 -0.07 -7.13
#